data_AF-A0A2J6QG88-F1
#
_entry.id   AF-A0A2J6QG88-F1
#
_cell.length_a   1.000
_cell.length_b   1.000
_cell.length_c   1.000
_cell.angle_alpha   90.00
_cell.angle_beta   90.00
_cell.angle_gamma   90.00
#
_symmetry.space_group_name_H-M   'P 1'
#
loop_
_entity.id
_entity.type
_entity.pdbx_description
1 polymer ?
#
loop_
_entity_poly.entity_id
_entity_poly.type
_entity_poly.pdbx_seq_one_letter_code
_entity_poly.pdbx_strand_id
1 'polypeptide(L)'
;MVLVSHTTPSGAELDDWTLCWEVNLRFHARMWWSLVCYVCGKTQTSGNYHSTFLRDATSCRRGHSWKDWAKVGSCICNICDKDNVLNITKREKKCFVDGCESFLNVSMKVVEGKIDDEDILGKYQELWKRHQFFTCLICQCEEPLEDAPSRSPTLKCKHDPNICSECMTGFLSNAIDTGGWQEIRCPDSKCDEALTGGDVQAFAPREAFLRYEELITMKYLSKLPNFRWCAGDEQQCGSGQILPGGKDPKWKCRRCKAYNCFNCKTLYHEKQTCQQYQRFKKVDGKSLETILQTTKGCPRRGCTKRVEKHKRCKDTFLLIQTLVGGCGTEFCWHCKVIYSPGNRSHLADCIFAWGQPRPKPSADDPLYADDWDKDPEYIAPDDLYAN
;
A
#
# COMPACT_ATOMS: atom_id res chain seq x y z
N MET A 1 -38.14 -12.58 -9.09
CA MET A 1 -38.87 -13.26 -7.99
C MET A 1 -37.91 -13.39 -6.83
N VAL A 2 -38.03 -12.50 -5.84
CA VAL A 2 -37.30 -12.65 -4.57
C VAL A 2 -38.15 -13.58 -3.72
N LEU A 3 -37.63 -14.78 -3.43
CA LEU A 3 -38.25 -15.70 -2.49
C LEU A 3 -38.18 -15.06 -1.10
N VAL A 4 -39.29 -14.48 -0.65
CA VAL A 4 -39.47 -14.10 0.75
C VAL A 4 -39.75 -15.41 1.49
N SER A 5 -38.72 -15.97 2.11
CA SER A 5 -38.88 -17.08 3.04
C SER A 5 -39.63 -16.55 4.26
N HIS A 6 -40.92 -16.84 4.38
CA HIS A 6 -41.68 -16.61 5.60
C HIS A 6 -41.31 -17.69 6.63
N THR A 7 -40.17 -17.50 7.30
CA THR A 7 -39.88 -18.21 8.55
C THR A 7 -40.76 -17.63 9.64
N THR A 8 -41.54 -18.48 10.30
CA THR A 8 -42.32 -18.11 11.49
C THR A 8 -41.34 -17.62 12.56
N PRO A 9 -41.53 -16.43 13.15
CA PRO A 9 -40.63 -15.93 14.19
C PRO A 9 -40.57 -16.91 15.36
N SER A 10 -39.38 -17.11 15.91
CA SER A 10 -39.23 -17.86 17.16
C SER A 10 -39.93 -17.14 18.33
N GLY A 11 -40.22 -17.84 19.43
CA GLY A 11 -40.82 -17.22 20.62
C GLY A 11 -40.02 -16.02 21.14
N ALA A 12 -38.69 -16.14 21.16
CA ALA A 12 -37.80 -15.06 21.57
C ALA A 12 -37.82 -13.84 20.61
N GLU A 13 -37.96 -14.06 19.30
CA GLU A 13 -38.08 -12.95 18.34
C GLU A 13 -39.41 -12.20 18.48
N LEU A 14 -40.48 -12.90 18.84
CA LEU A 14 -41.77 -12.29 19.12
C LEU A 14 -41.73 -11.47 20.42
N ASP A 15 -41.01 -11.94 21.43
CA ASP A 15 -40.81 -11.23 22.69
C ASP A 15 -40.00 -9.93 22.48
N ASP A 16 -38.88 -10.01 21.75
CA ASP A 16 -38.06 -8.84 21.41
C ASP A 16 -38.86 -7.80 20.59
N TRP A 17 -39.68 -8.25 19.63
CA TRP A 17 -40.55 -7.38 18.86
C TRP A 17 -41.59 -6.70 19.74
N THR A 18 -42.22 -7.44 20.66
CA THR A 18 -43.25 -6.94 21.57
C THR A 18 -42.67 -5.88 22.50
N LEU A 19 -41.49 -6.12 23.06
CA LEU A 19 -40.76 -5.13 23.86
C LEU A 19 -40.46 -3.85 23.06
N CYS A 20 -39.93 -3.99 21.83
CA CYS A 20 -39.69 -2.84 20.95
C CYS A 20 -40.98 -2.08 20.59
N TRP A 21 -42.10 -2.79 20.46
CA TRP A 21 -43.41 -2.17 20.25
C TRP A 21 -43.86 -1.37 21.48
N GLU A 22 -43.72 -1.90 22.69
CA GLU A 22 -44.02 -1.18 23.93
C GLU A 22 -43.18 0.08 24.10
N VAL A 23 -41.87 -0.01 23.82
CA VAL A 23 -40.97 1.14 23.74
C VAL A 23 -41.50 2.16 22.74
N ASN A 24 -41.89 1.71 21.55
CA ASN A 24 -42.40 2.59 20.49
C ASN A 24 -43.67 3.35 20.92
N LEU A 25 -44.57 2.70 21.68
CA LEU A 25 -45.79 3.33 22.20
C LEU A 25 -45.49 4.55 23.09
N ARG A 26 -44.39 4.55 23.86
CA ARG A 26 -43.98 5.70 24.69
C ARG A 26 -43.53 6.92 23.88
N PHE A 27 -43.25 6.72 22.60
CA PHE A 27 -42.94 7.79 21.65
C PHE A 27 -44.14 8.26 20.83
N HIS A 28 -45.33 7.68 21.02
CA HIS A 28 -46.51 8.10 20.26
C HIS A 28 -47.02 9.46 20.73
N ALA A 29 -47.08 10.41 19.80
CA ALA A 29 -47.64 11.74 20.02
C ALA A 29 -48.84 11.97 19.10
N ARG A 30 -49.87 12.64 19.61
CA ARG A 30 -51.03 13.06 18.82
C ARG A 30 -50.63 14.20 17.89
N MET A 31 -51.04 14.09 16.61
CA MET A 31 -50.70 15.07 15.59
C MET A 31 -51.93 15.88 15.15
N TRP A 32 -51.75 17.19 15.03
CA TRP A 32 -52.84 18.15 14.84
C TRP A 32 -53.02 18.62 13.39
N TRP A 33 -52.14 18.19 12.49
CA TRP A 33 -52.18 18.51 11.05
C TRP A 33 -51.90 17.28 10.21
N SER A 34 -52.23 17.35 8.92
CA SER A 34 -51.96 16.25 7.98
C SER A 34 -50.47 16.11 7.71
N LEU A 35 -49.97 14.89 7.69
CA LEU A 35 -48.55 14.57 7.49
C LEU A 35 -48.37 13.59 6.34
N VAL A 36 -47.20 13.58 5.74
CA VAL A 36 -46.87 12.63 4.68
C VAL A 36 -45.90 11.59 5.23
N CYS A 37 -46.24 10.31 5.11
CA CYS A 37 -45.33 9.26 5.50
C CYS A 37 -44.08 9.30 4.61
N TYR A 38 -42.91 9.45 5.20
CA TYR A 38 -41.64 9.51 4.48
C TYR A 38 -41.37 8.23 3.67
N VAL A 39 -41.74 7.06 4.21
CA VAL A 39 -41.45 5.75 3.61
C VAL A 39 -42.38 5.41 2.45
N CYS A 40 -43.70 5.60 2.62
CA CYS A 40 -44.69 5.17 1.62
C CYS A 40 -45.39 6.32 0.88
N GLY A 41 -45.10 7.58 1.22
CA GLY A 41 -45.71 8.76 0.60
C GLY A 41 -47.19 8.98 0.94
N LYS A 42 -47.82 8.11 1.73
CA LYS A 42 -49.25 8.23 2.06
C LYS A 42 -49.50 9.35 3.06
N THR A 43 -50.48 10.20 2.74
CA THR A 43 -50.99 11.23 3.66
C THR A 43 -51.69 10.59 4.85
N GLN A 44 -51.33 11.04 6.05
CA GLN A 44 -51.92 10.66 7.32
C GLN A 44 -52.87 11.76 7.77
N THR A 45 -54.07 11.38 8.19
CA THR A 45 -55.12 12.31 8.63
C THR A 45 -54.78 12.91 10.00
N SER A 46 -55.18 14.17 10.20
CA SER A 46 -55.07 14.84 11.50
C SER A 46 -55.81 14.08 12.61
N GLY A 47 -55.23 14.04 13.81
CA GLY A 47 -55.82 13.41 14.99
C GLY A 47 -55.25 12.04 15.34
N ASN A 48 -54.52 11.40 14.42
CA ASN A 48 -53.85 10.11 14.67
C ASN A 48 -52.61 10.27 15.55
N TYR A 49 -52.27 9.19 16.26
CA TYR A 49 -51.02 9.07 17.00
C TYR A 49 -49.95 8.48 16.10
N HIS A 50 -48.76 9.07 16.12
CA HIS A 50 -47.60 8.56 15.42
C HIS A 50 -46.40 8.53 16.36
N SER A 51 -45.58 7.49 16.23
CA SER A 51 -44.31 7.45 16.94
C SER A 51 -43.37 8.55 16.47
N THR A 52 -42.73 9.19 17.44
CA THR A 52 -41.61 10.11 17.22
C THR A 52 -40.26 9.43 17.46
N PHE A 53 -40.22 8.11 17.69
CA PHE A 53 -38.99 7.37 18.01
C PHE A 53 -37.90 7.60 16.96
N LEU A 54 -38.22 7.38 15.69
CA LEU A 54 -37.27 7.60 14.59
C LEU A 54 -36.79 9.06 14.53
N ARG A 55 -37.66 10.01 14.89
CA ARG A 55 -37.36 11.44 14.88
C ARG A 55 -36.43 11.86 16.01
N ASP A 56 -36.73 11.39 17.22
CA ASP A 56 -36.18 11.93 18.46
C ASP A 56 -35.03 11.08 18.99
N ALA A 57 -35.10 9.76 18.80
CA ALA A 57 -34.21 8.80 19.45
C ALA A 57 -33.22 8.13 18.48
N THR A 58 -33.11 8.56 17.22
CA THR A 58 -32.23 7.89 16.26
C THR A 58 -31.30 8.83 15.49
N SER A 59 -30.08 8.34 15.23
CA SER A 59 -29.10 8.97 14.35
C SER A 59 -28.14 7.92 13.79
N CYS A 60 -27.50 8.20 12.66
CA CYS A 60 -26.40 7.37 12.17
C CYS A 60 -25.05 7.89 12.68
N ARG A 61 -23.99 7.08 12.60
CA ARG A 61 -22.63 7.48 13.04
C ARG A 61 -22.04 8.66 12.28
N ARG A 62 -22.58 9.01 11.10
CA ARG A 62 -22.21 10.22 10.36
C ARG A 62 -22.90 11.50 10.88
N GLY A 63 -23.71 11.38 11.94
CA GLY A 63 -24.43 12.49 12.55
C GLY A 63 -25.75 12.82 11.86
N HIS A 64 -26.13 12.10 10.80
CA HIS A 64 -27.44 12.31 10.18
C HIS A 64 -28.55 11.84 11.12
N SER A 65 -29.60 12.64 11.16
CA SER A 65 -30.80 12.51 11.96
C SER A 65 -32.03 12.74 11.08
N TRP A 66 -33.21 12.65 11.67
CA TRP A 66 -34.47 12.95 10.99
C TRP A 66 -34.47 14.24 10.16
N LYS A 67 -33.81 15.29 10.64
CA LYS A 67 -33.79 16.60 9.97
C LYS A 67 -33.07 16.57 8.62
N ASP A 68 -32.21 15.59 8.40
CA ASP A 68 -31.36 15.50 7.22
C ASP A 68 -32.07 14.84 6.03
N TRP A 69 -33.11 14.03 6.27
CA TRP A 69 -33.86 13.34 5.20
C TRP A 69 -35.34 13.68 5.17
N ALA A 70 -35.95 14.08 6.29
CA ALA A 70 -37.38 14.34 6.36
C ALA A 70 -37.69 15.84 6.15
N LYS A 71 -38.74 16.11 5.36
CA LYS A 71 -39.26 17.48 5.18
C LYS A 71 -40.17 17.87 6.34
N VAL A 72 -40.35 19.18 6.56
CA VAL A 72 -41.41 19.67 7.46
C VAL A 72 -42.75 19.07 7.01
N GLY A 73 -43.51 18.54 7.96
CA GLY A 73 -44.75 17.82 7.66
C GLY A 73 -44.58 16.33 7.32
N SER A 74 -43.40 15.74 7.55
CA SER A 74 -43.19 14.29 7.39
C SER A 74 -43.50 13.52 8.68
N CYS A 75 -43.91 12.25 8.53
CA CYS A 75 -44.00 11.27 9.63
C CYS A 75 -43.59 9.87 9.16
N ILE A 76 -43.68 8.87 10.03
CA ILE A 76 -43.76 7.46 9.64
C ILE A 76 -45.18 6.97 10.01
N CYS A 77 -45.88 6.35 9.05
CA CYS A 77 -47.19 5.77 9.35
C CYS A 77 -47.02 4.49 10.16
N ASN A 78 -48.05 4.10 10.92
CA ASN A 78 -48.07 2.90 11.74
C ASN A 78 -47.64 1.62 11.00
N ILE A 79 -48.00 1.48 9.72
CA ILE A 79 -47.60 0.33 8.89
C ILE A 79 -46.09 0.35 8.62
N CYS A 80 -45.54 1.49 8.20
CA CYS A 80 -44.11 1.61 7.92
C CYS A 80 -43.26 1.66 9.19
N ASP A 81 -43.88 1.88 10.35
CA ASP A 81 -43.21 1.96 11.64
C ASP A 81 -43.18 0.63 12.39
N LYS A 82 -44.01 -0.34 11.98
CA LYS A 82 -44.25 -1.61 12.67
C LYS A 82 -42.98 -2.27 13.22
N ASP A 83 -41.93 -2.34 12.40
CA ASP A 83 -40.69 -3.05 12.73
C ASP A 83 -39.49 -2.10 12.92
N ASN A 84 -39.68 -0.78 12.87
CA ASN A 84 -38.56 0.16 12.86
C ASN A 84 -37.76 0.12 14.16
N VAL A 85 -38.42 0.14 15.32
CA VAL A 85 -37.70 0.13 16.61
C VAL A 85 -36.84 -1.11 16.74
N LEU A 86 -37.38 -2.28 16.40
CA LEU A 86 -36.63 -3.54 16.44
C LEU A 86 -35.46 -3.53 15.44
N ASN A 87 -35.72 -3.21 14.17
CA ASN A 87 -34.70 -3.23 13.12
C ASN A 87 -33.58 -2.19 13.38
N ILE A 88 -33.89 -1.06 14.01
CA ILE A 88 -32.89 -0.06 14.39
C ILE A 88 -32.09 -0.54 15.61
N THR A 89 -32.77 -1.16 16.59
CA THR A 89 -32.13 -1.76 17.77
C THR A 89 -31.15 -2.86 17.37
N LYS A 90 -31.54 -3.71 16.39
CA LYS A 90 -30.72 -4.76 15.79
C LYS A 90 -29.65 -4.25 14.81
N ARG A 91 -29.60 -2.94 14.54
CA ARG A 91 -28.70 -2.32 13.53
C ARG A 91 -28.89 -2.87 12.11
N GLU A 92 -30.12 -3.19 11.73
CA GLU A 92 -30.48 -3.68 10.40
C GLU A 92 -31.06 -2.57 9.50
N LYS A 93 -31.41 -1.42 10.09
CA LYS A 93 -31.97 -0.28 9.37
C LYS A 93 -30.86 0.71 8.96
N LYS A 94 -30.66 0.88 7.65
CA LYS A 94 -29.75 1.90 7.10
C LYS A 94 -30.32 3.32 7.23
N CYS A 95 -29.41 4.29 7.21
CA CYS A 95 -29.72 5.71 7.13
C CYS A 95 -30.56 6.02 5.88
N PHE A 96 -31.46 6.99 5.99
CA PHE A 96 -32.34 7.40 4.88
C PHE A 96 -31.75 8.48 3.98
N VAL A 97 -30.61 9.08 4.33
CA VAL A 97 -29.90 10.01 3.44
C VAL A 97 -29.33 9.23 2.26
N ASP A 98 -29.59 9.72 1.05
CA ASP A 98 -29.10 9.09 -0.18
C ASP A 98 -27.57 8.98 -0.17
N GLY A 99 -27.06 7.81 -0.54
CA GLY A 99 -25.64 7.47 -0.51
C GLY A 99 -25.02 7.32 0.89
N CYS A 100 -25.79 7.36 1.98
CA CYS A 100 -25.30 7.02 3.31
C CYS A 100 -25.53 5.54 3.61
N GLU A 101 -24.47 4.75 3.79
CA GLU A 101 -24.57 3.31 4.06
C GLU A 101 -24.49 2.96 5.55
N SER A 102 -24.31 3.95 6.41
CA SER A 102 -24.34 3.79 7.87
C SER A 102 -25.69 3.28 8.38
N PHE A 103 -25.65 2.53 9.49
CA PHE A 103 -26.86 2.11 10.19
C PHE A 103 -27.40 3.22 11.10
N LEU A 104 -28.71 3.25 11.27
CA LEU A 104 -29.35 4.03 12.32
C LEU A 104 -29.09 3.37 13.67
N ASN A 105 -28.83 4.21 14.67
CA ASN A 105 -28.55 3.80 16.05
C ASN A 105 -29.55 4.47 16.97
N VAL A 106 -29.90 3.76 18.05
CA VAL A 106 -30.74 4.30 19.12
C VAL A 106 -29.90 5.13 20.08
N SER A 107 -30.38 6.33 20.41
CA SER A 107 -29.86 7.14 21.51
C SER A 107 -30.51 6.69 22.80
N MET A 108 -29.82 5.82 23.56
CA MET A 108 -30.34 5.32 24.84
C MET A 108 -30.67 6.43 25.83
N LYS A 109 -29.90 7.52 25.81
CA LYS A 109 -30.20 8.71 26.62
C LYS A 109 -31.58 9.31 26.35
N VAL A 110 -32.04 9.31 25.09
CA VAL A 110 -33.38 9.81 24.74
C VAL A 110 -34.46 8.82 25.21
N VAL A 111 -34.19 7.53 25.09
CA VAL A 111 -35.11 6.47 25.54
C VAL A 111 -35.27 6.50 27.06
N GLU A 112 -34.18 6.61 27.81
CA GLU A 112 -34.16 6.74 29.27
C GLU A 112 -34.94 7.97 29.74
N GLY A 113 -34.89 9.08 28.98
CA GLY A 113 -35.67 10.28 29.30
C GLY A 113 -37.16 10.22 28.90
N LYS A 114 -37.60 9.14 28.26
CA LYS A 114 -38.98 8.96 27.76
C LYS A 114 -39.74 7.80 28.39
N ILE A 115 -39.04 6.84 28.99
CA ILE A 115 -39.62 5.64 29.55
C ILE A 115 -39.45 5.68 31.07
N ASP A 116 -40.55 5.95 31.77
CA ASP A 116 -40.59 5.95 33.25
C ASP A 116 -40.75 4.55 33.86
N ASP A 117 -41.00 3.54 33.01
CA ASP A 117 -41.22 2.15 33.42
C ASP A 117 -39.89 1.41 33.48
N GLU A 118 -39.39 1.16 34.70
CA GLU A 118 -38.07 0.59 34.94
C GLU A 118 -37.92 -0.84 34.39
N ASP A 119 -38.98 -1.64 34.37
CA ASP A 119 -38.93 -3.02 33.86
C ASP A 119 -38.79 -3.03 32.33
N ILE A 120 -39.60 -2.22 31.64
CA ILE A 120 -39.50 -2.06 30.18
C ILE A 120 -38.14 -1.46 29.81
N LEU A 121 -37.69 -0.43 30.53
CA LEU A 121 -36.41 0.21 30.25
C LEU A 121 -35.23 -0.74 30.45
N GLY A 122 -35.22 -1.52 31.55
CA GLY A 122 -34.18 -2.50 31.84
C GLY A 122 -34.10 -3.59 30.78
N LYS A 123 -35.24 -4.19 30.42
CA LYS A 123 -35.31 -5.19 29.33
C LYS A 123 -34.84 -4.62 28.00
N TYR A 124 -35.24 -3.40 27.68
CA TYR A 124 -34.85 -2.77 26.42
C TYR A 124 -33.36 -2.41 26.39
N GLN A 125 -32.78 -1.98 27.51
CA GLN A 125 -31.33 -1.78 27.64
C GLN A 125 -30.57 -3.08 27.39
N GLU A 126 -31.02 -4.21 27.93
CA GLU A 126 -30.41 -5.52 27.69
C GLU A 126 -30.52 -5.96 26.23
N LEU A 127 -31.71 -5.83 25.61
CA LEU A 127 -31.89 -6.09 24.18
C LEU A 127 -30.98 -5.20 23.33
N TRP A 128 -30.92 -3.91 23.61
CA TRP A 128 -30.05 -2.98 22.88
C TRP A 128 -28.57 -3.37 23.01
N LYS A 129 -28.10 -3.69 24.22
CA LYS A 129 -26.72 -4.14 24.48
C LYS A 129 -26.37 -5.42 23.71
N ARG A 130 -27.29 -6.40 23.62
CA ARG A 130 -27.07 -7.64 22.84
C ARG A 130 -26.76 -7.38 21.36
N HIS A 131 -27.18 -6.24 20.83
CA HIS A 131 -26.97 -5.86 19.43
C HIS A 131 -25.93 -4.74 19.25
N GLN A 132 -25.16 -4.38 20.29
CA GLN A 132 -24.09 -3.39 20.18
C GLN A 132 -22.74 -3.99 19.76
N PHE A 133 -22.76 -4.83 18.72
CA PHE A 133 -21.58 -5.49 18.17
C PHE A 133 -21.49 -5.32 16.65
N PHE A 134 -20.31 -5.56 16.09
CA PHE A 134 -20.07 -5.66 14.65
C PHE A 134 -19.04 -6.75 14.36
N THR A 135 -19.06 -7.32 13.17
CA THR A 135 -18.02 -8.27 12.73
C THR A 135 -16.87 -7.52 12.06
N CYS A 136 -15.66 -7.69 12.57
CA CYS A 136 -14.46 -7.09 11.97
C CYS A 136 -14.08 -7.82 10.67
N LEU A 137 -13.88 -7.09 9.58
CA LEU A 137 -13.51 -7.67 8.28
C LEU A 137 -12.11 -8.29 8.22
N ILE A 138 -11.21 -7.91 9.15
CA ILE A 138 -9.82 -8.38 9.16
C ILE A 138 -9.67 -9.64 10.02
N CYS A 139 -10.04 -9.59 11.30
CA CYS A 139 -9.92 -10.74 12.21
C CYS A 139 -11.14 -11.70 12.19
N GLN A 140 -12.27 -11.28 11.61
CA GLN A 140 -13.54 -12.02 11.59
C GLN A 140 -14.15 -12.28 12.99
N CYS A 141 -13.69 -11.56 14.01
CA CYS A 141 -14.29 -11.59 15.35
C CYS A 141 -15.53 -10.70 15.43
N GLU A 142 -16.47 -11.05 16.31
CA GLU A 142 -17.51 -10.14 16.79
C GLU A 142 -16.92 -9.23 17.86
N GLU A 143 -17.02 -7.92 17.62
CA GLU A 143 -16.36 -6.89 18.41
C GLU A 143 -17.42 -5.91 18.93
N PRO A 144 -17.31 -5.48 20.20
CA PRO A 144 -18.14 -4.40 20.73
C PRO A 144 -18.02 -3.14 19.86
N LEU A 145 -19.13 -2.44 19.68
CA LEU A 145 -19.14 -1.19 18.91
C LEU A 145 -18.30 -0.06 19.52
N GLU A 146 -17.95 -0.17 20.79
CA GLU A 146 -17.03 0.72 21.50
C GLU A 146 -15.56 0.48 21.13
N ASP A 147 -15.21 -0.75 20.70
CA ASP A 147 -13.89 -1.12 20.19
C ASP A 147 -13.72 -0.78 18.70
N ALA A 148 -14.81 -0.39 18.04
CA ALA A 148 -14.76 0.19 16.71
C ALA A 148 -14.00 1.53 16.75
N PRO A 149 -13.21 1.84 15.71
CA PRO A 149 -12.61 3.15 15.57
C PRO A 149 -13.64 4.28 15.71
N SER A 150 -13.23 5.40 16.30
CA SER A 150 -14.10 6.55 16.60
C SER A 150 -14.81 7.14 15.38
N ARG A 151 -14.27 6.88 14.18
CA ARG A 151 -14.84 7.24 12.88
C ARG A 151 -14.41 6.22 11.84
N SER A 152 -15.05 6.22 10.67
CA SER A 152 -14.64 5.39 9.54
C SER A 152 -13.20 5.72 9.09
N PRO A 153 -12.51 4.81 8.38
CA PRO A 153 -11.09 4.97 8.01
C PRO A 153 -10.76 6.30 7.32
N THR A 154 -11.71 6.86 6.57
CA THR A 154 -11.65 8.24 6.08
C THR A 154 -12.98 8.95 6.34
N LEU A 155 -12.99 10.28 6.33
CA LEU A 155 -14.23 11.07 6.41
C LEU A 155 -15.13 10.91 5.17
N LYS A 156 -14.55 10.46 4.05
CA LYS A 156 -15.24 10.22 2.77
C LYS A 156 -15.89 8.83 2.71
N CYS A 157 -15.46 7.88 3.54
CA CYS A 157 -16.09 6.56 3.64
C CYS A 157 -17.59 6.72 3.95
N LYS A 158 -18.43 6.06 3.15
CA LYS A 158 -19.89 6.12 3.27
C LYS A 158 -20.49 5.01 4.14
N HIS A 159 -19.65 4.10 4.62
CA HIS A 159 -20.01 2.96 5.46
C HIS A 159 -19.62 3.20 6.94
N ASP A 160 -20.25 2.46 7.84
CA ASP A 160 -19.86 2.42 9.26
C ASP A 160 -18.48 1.75 9.42
N PRO A 161 -17.78 2.01 10.55
CA PRO A 161 -16.57 1.26 10.90
C PRO A 161 -16.89 -0.24 10.96
N ASN A 162 -16.15 -1.03 10.19
CA ASN A 162 -16.28 -2.48 10.07
C ASN A 162 -14.95 -3.21 10.30
N ILE A 163 -14.00 -2.52 10.92
CA ILE A 163 -12.67 -3.02 11.29
C ILE A 163 -12.44 -2.57 12.72
N CYS A 164 -12.06 -3.46 13.63
CA CYS A 164 -11.75 -3.08 15.01
C CYS A 164 -10.48 -2.24 15.12
N SER A 165 -10.38 -1.49 16.22
CA SER A 165 -9.27 -0.56 16.44
C SER A 165 -7.90 -1.24 16.39
N GLU A 166 -7.79 -2.46 16.95
CA GLU A 166 -6.55 -3.24 16.91
C GLU A 166 -6.15 -3.61 15.46
N CYS A 167 -7.10 -4.16 14.69
CA CYS A 167 -6.84 -4.52 13.30
C CYS A 167 -6.52 -3.30 12.42
N MET A 168 -7.17 -2.16 12.66
CA MET A 168 -6.87 -0.90 11.94
C MET A 168 -5.44 -0.42 12.23
N THR A 169 -5.05 -0.46 13.51
CA THR A 169 -3.70 -0.11 13.99
C THR A 169 -2.63 -1.01 13.37
N GLY A 170 -2.87 -2.33 13.38
CA GLY A 170 -1.98 -3.34 12.80
C GLY A 170 -1.87 -3.21 11.28
N PHE A 171 -2.99 -2.99 10.59
CA PHE A 171 -3.02 -2.74 9.14
C PHE A 171 -2.13 -1.56 8.76
N LEU A 172 -2.27 -0.42 9.45
CA LEU A 172 -1.46 0.78 9.15
C LEU A 172 0.02 0.56 9.42
N SER A 173 0.36 -0.05 10.55
CA SER A 173 1.75 -0.35 10.91
C SER A 173 2.39 -1.24 9.83
N ASN A 174 1.71 -2.31 9.44
CA ASN A 174 2.19 -3.21 8.40
C ASN A 174 2.30 -2.51 7.03
N ALA A 175 1.31 -1.72 6.62
CA ALA A 175 1.36 -0.97 5.37
C ALA A 175 2.56 0.00 5.35
N ILE A 176 2.88 0.63 6.48
CA ILE A 176 4.02 1.54 6.59
C ILE A 176 5.35 0.80 6.51
N ASP A 177 5.49 -0.30 7.25
CA ASP A 177 6.75 -1.04 7.34
C ASP A 177 7.09 -1.83 6.07
N THR A 178 6.08 -2.34 5.35
CA THR A 178 6.27 -3.15 4.14
C THR A 178 6.33 -2.34 2.84
N GLY A 179 6.21 -1.01 2.91
CA GLY A 179 6.36 -0.12 1.74
C GLY A 179 5.06 0.32 1.07
N GLY A 180 3.90 -0.08 1.61
CA GLY A 180 2.56 0.35 1.16
C GLY A 180 2.15 1.77 1.58
N TRP A 181 2.99 2.50 2.34
CA TRP A 181 2.71 3.86 2.82
C TRP A 181 2.42 4.91 1.74
N GLN A 182 2.80 4.64 0.48
CA GLN A 182 2.67 5.63 -0.60
C GLN A 182 1.21 5.88 -1.00
N GLU A 183 0.35 4.88 -0.82
CA GLU A 183 -1.04 4.90 -1.24
C GLU A 183 -1.84 3.93 -0.37
N ILE A 184 -2.15 4.35 0.86
CA ILE A 184 -2.95 3.56 1.79
C ILE A 184 -4.43 3.81 1.48
N ARG A 185 -5.20 2.75 1.28
CA ARG A 185 -6.65 2.80 1.00
C ARG A 185 -7.45 2.14 2.13
N CYS A 186 -8.75 2.42 2.16
CA CYS A 186 -9.67 1.78 3.09
C CYS A 186 -9.52 0.25 3.00
N PRO A 187 -9.44 -0.49 4.13
CA PRO A 187 -9.27 -1.94 4.06
C PRO A 187 -10.56 -2.69 3.71
N ASP A 188 -11.71 -2.01 3.67
CA ASP A 188 -12.94 -2.60 3.14
C ASP A 188 -12.85 -2.72 1.61
N SER A 189 -12.91 -3.95 1.10
CA SER A 189 -12.90 -4.27 -0.34
C SER A 189 -13.96 -3.55 -1.19
N LYS A 190 -15.04 -3.04 -0.57
CA LYS A 190 -16.11 -2.29 -1.25
C LYS A 190 -15.88 -0.77 -1.23
N CYS A 191 -14.79 -0.32 -0.62
CA CYS A 191 -14.48 1.09 -0.41
C CYS A 191 -13.10 1.42 -0.97
N ASP A 192 -13.05 2.32 -1.95
CA ASP A 192 -11.79 2.72 -2.59
C ASP A 192 -11.27 4.07 -2.10
N GLU A 193 -11.71 4.53 -0.92
CA GLU A 193 -11.28 5.82 -0.38
C GLU A 193 -9.83 5.75 0.11
N ALA A 194 -8.99 6.67 -0.39
CA ALA A 194 -7.60 6.80 0.02
C ALA A 194 -7.49 7.53 1.36
N LEU A 195 -6.63 7.02 2.25
CA LEU A 195 -6.34 7.63 3.54
C LEU A 195 -5.45 8.86 3.34
N THR A 196 -5.84 9.95 4.00
CA THR A 196 -5.00 11.15 4.13
C THR A 196 -3.99 10.97 5.25
N GLY A 197 -2.96 11.84 5.31
CA GLY A 197 -2.03 11.84 6.45
C GLY A 197 -2.72 12.03 7.80
N GLY A 198 -3.81 12.82 7.86
CA GLY A 198 -4.62 12.98 9.06
C GLY A 198 -5.42 11.72 9.42
N ASP A 199 -5.78 10.89 8.44
CA ASP A 199 -6.37 9.57 8.70
C ASP A 199 -5.34 8.61 9.29
N VAL A 200 -4.14 8.56 8.71
CA VAL A 200 -3.05 7.73 9.26
C VAL A 200 -2.72 8.18 10.69
N GLN A 201 -2.64 9.48 10.95
CA GLN A 201 -2.37 10.02 12.29
C GLN A 201 -3.44 9.61 13.32
N ALA A 202 -4.70 9.52 12.91
CA ALA A 202 -5.81 9.24 13.81
C ALA A 202 -5.84 7.79 14.31
N PHE A 203 -5.25 6.85 13.56
CA PHE A 203 -5.39 5.41 13.81
C PHE A 203 -4.05 4.66 13.95
N ALA A 204 -2.96 5.19 13.40
CA ALA A 204 -1.66 4.53 13.53
C ALA A 204 -1.06 4.74 14.93
N PRO A 205 -0.25 3.78 15.43
CA PRO A 205 0.61 4.04 16.58
C PRO A 205 1.52 5.22 16.32
N ARG A 206 1.91 5.92 17.38
CA ARG A 206 2.77 7.11 17.30
C ARG A 206 4.06 6.84 16.53
N GLU A 207 4.70 5.71 16.80
CA GLU A 207 5.96 5.30 16.19
C GLU A 207 5.80 5.06 14.68
N ALA A 208 4.71 4.39 14.28
CA ALA A 208 4.39 4.13 12.88
C ALA A 208 4.07 5.45 12.14
N PHE A 209 3.32 6.36 12.78
CA PHE A 209 3.01 7.67 12.18
C PHE A 209 4.27 8.53 11.97
N LEU A 210 5.19 8.58 12.94
CA LEU A 210 6.46 9.29 12.78
C LEU A 210 7.28 8.75 11.61
N ARG A 211 7.29 7.42 11.44
CA ARG A 211 7.92 6.77 10.30
C ARG A 211 7.23 7.14 8.98
N TYR A 212 5.89 7.14 8.95
CA TYR A 212 5.11 7.58 7.80
C TYR A 212 5.43 9.03 7.41
N GLU A 213 5.51 9.95 8.38
CA GLU A 213 5.89 11.35 8.13
C GLU A 213 7.31 11.48 7.57
N GLU A 214 8.28 10.73 8.10
CA GLU A 214 9.65 10.70 7.57
C GLU A 214 9.65 10.22 6.10
N LEU A 215 8.91 9.15 5.79
CA LEU A 215 8.82 8.57 4.45
C LEU A 215 8.17 9.52 3.44
N ILE A 216 7.05 10.17 3.80
CA ILE A 216 6.39 11.17 2.95
C ILE A 216 7.29 12.37 2.72
N THR A 217 7.94 12.87 3.78
CA THR A 217 8.88 13.99 3.70
C THR A 217 10.02 13.65 2.74
N MET A 218 10.64 12.49 2.92
CA MET A 218 11.74 12.06 2.06
C MET A 218 11.29 11.84 0.61
N LYS A 219 10.09 11.31 0.37
CA LYS A 219 9.50 11.21 -0.98
C LYS A 219 9.41 12.58 -1.65
N TYR A 220 8.92 13.59 -0.92
CA TYR A 220 8.81 14.95 -1.45
C TYR A 220 10.18 15.57 -1.72
N LEU A 221 11.10 15.48 -0.76
CA LEU A 221 12.46 16.00 -0.89
C LEU A 221 13.25 15.30 -2.01
N SER A 222 12.99 14.03 -2.27
CA SER A 222 13.66 13.26 -3.33
C SER A 222 13.47 13.80 -4.74
N LYS A 223 12.47 14.67 -4.94
CA LYS A 223 12.21 15.36 -6.20
C LYS A 223 13.16 16.54 -6.45
N LEU A 224 13.86 17.03 -5.42
CA LEU A 224 14.77 18.15 -5.56
C LEU A 224 16.04 17.72 -6.32
N PRO A 225 16.53 18.50 -7.32
CA PRO A 225 17.67 18.13 -8.15
C PRO A 225 18.96 17.80 -7.37
N ASN A 226 19.13 18.44 -6.22
CA ASN A 226 20.28 18.32 -5.35
C ASN A 226 20.06 17.35 -4.16
N PHE A 227 18.93 16.66 -4.11
CA PHE A 227 18.70 15.61 -3.12
C PHE A 227 19.38 14.30 -3.52
N ARG A 228 20.01 13.61 -2.57
CA ARG A 228 20.58 12.28 -2.76
C ARG A 228 20.25 11.34 -1.60
N TRP A 229 19.92 10.10 -1.93
CA TRP A 229 19.84 8.99 -0.98
C TRP A 229 21.24 8.50 -0.62
N CYS A 230 21.43 8.12 0.65
CA CYS A 230 22.65 7.46 1.10
C CYS A 230 22.74 6.04 0.51
N ALA A 231 23.91 5.67 0.00
CA ALA A 231 24.24 4.34 -0.51
C ALA A 231 25.09 3.49 0.46
N GLY A 232 25.34 3.99 1.68
CA GLY A 232 26.07 3.26 2.71
C GLY A 232 25.29 2.06 3.24
N ASP A 233 26.00 0.95 3.45
CA ASP A 233 25.43 -0.29 3.92
C ASP A 233 25.91 -0.63 5.33
N GLU A 234 24.95 -0.75 6.23
CA GLU A 234 25.05 -1.35 7.56
C GLU A 234 23.68 -1.97 7.94
N GLN A 235 22.85 -2.34 6.95
CA GLN A 235 21.40 -2.70 7.03
C GLN A 235 20.40 -1.54 6.79
N GLN A 236 20.70 -0.71 5.77
CA GLN A 236 19.84 0.31 5.12
C GLN A 236 19.58 1.58 5.93
N CYS A 237 20.59 2.46 5.94
CA CYS A 237 20.55 3.82 6.52
C CYS A 237 19.26 4.61 6.22
N GLY A 238 18.67 4.46 5.04
CA GLY A 238 17.37 5.04 4.69
C GLY A 238 17.32 6.57 4.67
N SER A 239 18.44 7.25 4.93
CA SER A 239 18.48 8.72 4.97
C SER A 239 18.74 9.32 3.59
N GLY A 240 18.19 10.51 3.38
CA GLY A 240 18.50 11.35 2.22
C GLY A 240 18.78 12.78 2.63
N GLN A 241 19.52 13.49 1.78
CA GLN A 241 20.03 14.83 2.05
C GLN A 241 19.98 15.71 0.82
N ILE A 242 19.63 16.97 1.04
CA ILE A 242 19.83 18.07 0.10
C ILE A 242 21.27 18.53 0.22
N LEU A 243 21.99 18.56 -0.90
CA LEU A 243 23.40 18.92 -0.94
C LEU A 243 23.57 20.32 -1.57
N PRO A 244 24.51 21.14 -1.07
CA PRO A 244 24.87 22.38 -1.74
C PRO A 244 25.48 22.03 -3.10
N GLY A 245 24.95 22.60 -4.19
CA GLY A 245 25.46 22.36 -5.53
C GLY A 245 26.93 22.77 -5.62
N GLY A 246 27.81 21.80 -5.87
CA GLY A 246 29.26 21.99 -5.91
C GLY A 246 29.92 21.10 -6.95
N LYS A 247 31.17 21.41 -7.30
CA LYS A 247 31.96 20.62 -8.27
C LYS A 247 32.43 19.28 -7.69
N ASP A 248 32.56 19.16 -6.37
CA ASP A 248 33.00 17.93 -5.70
C ASP A 248 31.83 16.93 -5.62
N PRO A 249 31.96 15.74 -6.26
CA PRO A 249 30.94 14.71 -6.15
C PRO A 249 30.95 13.99 -4.78
N LYS A 250 31.98 14.16 -3.94
CA LYS A 250 32.07 13.51 -2.62
C LYS A 250 31.17 14.22 -1.61
N TRP A 251 30.31 13.46 -0.92
CA TRP A 251 29.52 13.98 0.20
C TRP A 251 29.40 12.96 1.34
N LYS A 252 29.26 13.46 2.57
CA LYS A 252 29.16 12.63 3.78
C LYS A 252 27.70 12.54 4.26
N CYS A 253 27.21 11.33 4.48
CA CYS A 253 25.93 11.10 5.13
C CYS A 253 25.96 11.61 6.58
N ARG A 254 24.97 12.41 6.97
CA ARG A 254 24.81 12.96 8.33
C ARG A 254 24.38 11.89 9.31
N ARG A 255 23.66 10.86 8.87
CA ARG A 255 23.21 9.72 9.68
C ARG A 255 24.32 8.68 9.86
N CYS A 256 24.65 7.88 8.84
CA CYS A 256 25.63 6.79 8.95
C CYS A 256 27.09 7.18 8.70
N LYS A 257 27.38 8.46 8.41
CA LYS A 257 28.74 8.97 8.16
C LYS A 257 29.47 8.39 6.94
N ALA A 258 28.84 7.50 6.16
CA ALA A 258 29.37 6.98 4.90
C ALA A 258 29.59 8.10 3.86
N TYR A 259 30.67 7.97 3.07
CA TYR A 259 30.94 8.85 1.94
C TYR A 259 30.28 8.31 0.67
N ASN A 260 29.60 9.20 -0.04
CA ASN A 260 28.78 8.89 -1.20
C ASN A 260 29.19 9.76 -2.39
N CYS A 261 28.89 9.28 -3.59
CA CYS A 261 29.10 10.01 -4.84
C CYS A 261 27.77 10.64 -5.32
N PHE A 262 27.77 11.97 -5.49
CA PHE A 262 26.64 12.75 -5.95
C PHE A 262 26.20 12.37 -7.37
N ASN A 263 27.17 12.07 -8.25
CA ASN A 263 26.92 11.88 -9.67
C ASN A 263 26.35 10.49 -9.98
N CYS A 264 27.00 9.42 -9.51
CA CYS A 264 26.62 8.04 -9.83
C CYS A 264 25.70 7.38 -8.78
N LYS A 265 25.38 8.08 -7.68
CA LYS A 265 24.46 7.64 -6.61
C LYS A 265 24.90 6.32 -5.93
N THR A 266 26.19 6.17 -5.69
CA THR A 266 26.79 5.03 -5.01
C THR A 266 27.66 5.50 -3.84
N LEU A 267 28.27 4.56 -3.12
CA LEU A 267 29.41 4.89 -2.26
C LEU A 267 30.49 5.62 -3.06
N TYR A 268 31.17 6.55 -2.39
CA TYR A 268 32.24 7.32 -3.00
C TYR A 268 33.40 6.40 -3.37
N HIS A 269 33.95 6.58 -4.57
CA HIS A 269 35.00 5.75 -5.13
C HIS A 269 36.22 6.63 -5.46
N GLU A 270 37.30 6.42 -4.72
CA GLU A 270 38.55 7.16 -4.92
C GLU A 270 39.28 6.66 -6.17
N LYS A 271 39.85 7.58 -6.95
CA LYS A 271 40.70 7.32 -8.13
C LYS A 271 40.03 6.66 -9.35
N GLN A 272 38.70 6.54 -9.35
CA GLN A 272 37.92 6.01 -10.49
C GLN A 272 36.85 7.01 -10.93
N THR A 273 36.61 7.09 -12.24
CA THR A 273 35.46 7.82 -12.79
C THR A 273 34.15 7.08 -12.47
N CYS A 274 33.02 7.80 -12.47
CA CYS A 274 31.70 7.19 -12.27
C CYS A 274 31.42 6.07 -13.29
N GLN A 275 31.86 6.24 -14.54
CA GLN A 275 31.68 5.25 -15.59
C GLN A 275 32.52 3.99 -15.32
N GLN A 276 33.77 4.15 -14.86
CA GLN A 276 34.62 3.02 -14.46
C GLN A 276 33.98 2.27 -13.29
N TYR A 277 33.54 2.96 -12.24
CA TYR A 277 32.92 2.31 -11.08
C TYR A 277 31.61 1.56 -11.43
N GLN A 278 30.77 2.15 -12.29
CA GLN A 278 29.49 1.55 -12.69
C GLN A 278 29.63 0.34 -13.64
N ARG A 279 30.76 0.20 -14.36
CA ARG A 279 31.05 -1.00 -15.17
C ARG A 279 31.08 -2.28 -14.33
N PHE A 280 31.15 -2.16 -13.01
CA PHE A 280 31.34 -3.29 -12.10
C PHE A 280 30.21 -3.50 -11.07
N LYS A 281 29.07 -2.77 -11.17
CA LYS A 281 27.91 -3.03 -10.30
C LYS A 281 27.18 -4.32 -10.74
N LYS A 282 27.16 -5.30 -9.83
CA LYS A 282 26.75 -6.71 -9.94
C LYS A 282 25.59 -7.06 -10.88
N VAL A 283 25.78 -8.16 -11.61
CA VAL A 283 24.77 -9.21 -11.84
C VAL A 283 25.10 -10.35 -10.85
N ASP A 284 24.10 -10.80 -10.10
CA ASP A 284 24.03 -12.02 -9.26
C ASP A 284 25.13 -12.33 -8.22
N GLY A 285 24.92 -11.87 -6.99
CA GLY A 285 25.38 -12.54 -5.76
C GLY A 285 26.89 -12.56 -5.44
N LYS A 286 27.77 -12.64 -6.44
CA LYS A 286 29.23 -12.72 -6.29
C LYS A 286 29.81 -11.39 -5.82
N SER A 287 30.89 -11.41 -5.04
CA SER A 287 31.57 -10.16 -4.63
C SER A 287 32.16 -9.45 -5.85
N LEU A 288 32.31 -8.13 -5.77
CA LEU A 288 32.94 -7.33 -6.83
C LEU A 288 34.34 -7.90 -7.18
N GLU A 289 35.09 -8.28 -6.16
CA GLU A 289 36.38 -8.92 -6.27
C GLU A 289 36.31 -10.25 -7.05
N THR A 290 35.37 -11.14 -6.72
CA THR A 290 35.18 -12.40 -7.45
C THR A 290 34.84 -12.16 -8.91
N ILE A 291 33.99 -11.17 -9.22
CA ILE A 291 33.65 -10.82 -10.60
C ILE A 291 34.89 -10.34 -11.35
N LEU A 292 35.67 -9.44 -10.77
CA LEU A 292 36.89 -8.91 -11.39
C LEU A 292 37.94 -10.00 -11.66
N GLN A 293 38.15 -10.89 -10.70
CA GLN A 293 39.15 -11.96 -10.79
C GLN A 293 38.78 -13.06 -11.79
N THR A 294 37.49 -13.35 -11.98
CA THR A 294 37.05 -14.51 -12.78
C THR A 294 36.49 -14.16 -14.16
N THR A 295 36.26 -12.87 -14.45
CA THR A 295 35.67 -12.40 -15.71
C THR A 295 36.60 -11.46 -16.47
N LYS A 296 36.38 -11.29 -17.77
CA LYS A 296 37.05 -10.25 -18.59
C LYS A 296 36.04 -9.30 -19.21
N GLY A 297 36.41 -8.04 -19.44
CA GLY A 297 35.55 -7.06 -20.11
C GLY A 297 35.30 -7.36 -21.59
N CYS A 298 34.18 -6.93 -22.16
CA CYS A 298 34.01 -6.96 -23.62
C CYS A 298 34.89 -5.87 -24.26
N PRO A 299 35.69 -6.18 -25.29
CA PRO A 299 36.56 -5.21 -25.94
C PRO A 299 35.82 -4.19 -26.82
N ARG A 300 34.54 -4.41 -27.13
CA ARG A 300 33.77 -3.55 -28.06
C ARG A 300 33.43 -2.20 -27.44
N ARG A 301 33.68 -1.12 -28.20
CA ARG A 301 33.25 0.23 -27.86
C ARG A 301 31.73 0.27 -27.63
N GLY A 302 31.33 0.86 -26.50
CA GLY A 302 29.93 0.95 -26.09
C GLY A 302 29.37 -0.28 -25.37
N CYS A 303 30.10 -1.41 -25.32
CA CYS A 303 29.72 -2.56 -24.52
C CYS A 303 30.40 -2.51 -23.14
N THR A 304 29.63 -2.53 -22.06
CA THR A 304 30.16 -2.51 -20.69
C THR A 304 30.09 -3.86 -19.98
N LYS A 305 29.67 -4.92 -20.69
CA LYS A 305 29.50 -6.24 -20.09
C LYS A 305 30.85 -6.93 -19.85
N ARG A 306 30.96 -7.65 -18.73
CA ARG A 306 32.03 -8.64 -18.49
C ARG A 306 31.51 -10.04 -18.79
N VAL A 307 32.40 -10.94 -19.17
CA VAL A 307 32.10 -12.31 -19.57
C VAL A 307 32.94 -13.29 -18.74
N GLU A 308 32.32 -14.39 -18.29
CA GLU A 308 33.00 -15.53 -17.64
C GLU A 308 33.56 -16.48 -18.71
N LYS A 309 34.73 -17.08 -18.49
CA LYS A 309 35.27 -18.11 -19.39
C LYS A 309 34.54 -19.43 -19.17
N HIS A 310 33.86 -19.92 -20.20
CA HIS A 310 33.21 -21.24 -20.16
C HIS A 310 34.27 -22.36 -20.25
N LYS A 311 34.27 -23.30 -19.30
CA LYS A 311 35.34 -24.33 -19.12
C LYS A 311 35.55 -25.30 -20.32
N ARG A 312 34.67 -25.31 -21.33
CA ARG A 312 34.64 -26.34 -22.39
C ARG A 312 35.28 -25.97 -23.73
N CYS A 313 35.85 -24.78 -23.91
CA CYS A 313 36.45 -24.39 -25.20
C CYS A 313 37.90 -23.92 -25.05
N LYS A 314 38.83 -24.63 -25.71
CA LYS A 314 40.28 -24.38 -25.65
C LYS A 314 40.69 -23.09 -26.37
N ASP A 315 40.05 -22.77 -27.50
CA ASP A 315 40.57 -21.70 -28.39
C ASP A 315 39.61 -20.52 -28.64
N THR A 316 38.32 -20.62 -28.29
CA THR A 316 37.34 -19.58 -28.64
C THR A 316 36.09 -19.69 -27.77
N PHE A 317 35.57 -18.58 -27.24
CA PHE A 317 34.12 -18.46 -27.09
C PHE A 317 33.62 -17.19 -27.75
N LEU A 318 32.78 -17.46 -28.73
CA LEU A 318 31.85 -16.57 -29.38
C LEU A 318 30.58 -16.44 -28.54
N LEU A 319 29.89 -15.33 -28.72
CA LEU A 319 28.49 -15.09 -28.36
C LEU A 319 28.26 -14.78 -26.87
N ILE A 320 28.17 -13.48 -26.58
CA ILE A 320 27.01 -13.03 -25.80
C ILE A 320 25.80 -13.25 -26.72
N GLN A 321 25.35 -14.51 -26.85
CA GLN A 321 24.22 -14.85 -27.72
C GLN A 321 23.03 -14.06 -27.18
N THR A 322 22.40 -13.34 -28.10
CA THR A 322 20.99 -12.96 -28.26
C THR A 322 19.95 -13.61 -27.33
N LEU A 323 20.20 -13.64 -26.03
CA LEU A 323 19.23 -13.85 -24.96
C LEU A 323 19.36 -12.62 -24.05
N VAL A 324 18.53 -11.64 -24.39
CA VAL A 324 18.24 -10.40 -23.65
C VAL A 324 19.50 -9.64 -23.17
N GLY A 325 20.08 -8.84 -24.09
CA GLY A 325 20.93 -7.69 -23.74
C GLY A 325 22.44 -7.79 -24.05
N GLY A 326 22.93 -8.78 -24.79
CA GLY A 326 24.32 -8.86 -25.26
C GLY A 326 24.65 -8.03 -26.50
N CYS A 327 25.93 -7.66 -26.73
CA CYS A 327 26.35 -6.93 -27.94
C CYS A 327 26.72 -7.83 -29.14
N GLY A 328 26.72 -9.16 -28.95
CA GLY A 328 27.00 -10.15 -29.99
C GLY A 328 28.47 -10.23 -30.45
N THR A 329 29.40 -9.49 -29.84
CA THR A 329 30.80 -9.47 -30.28
C THR A 329 31.58 -10.72 -29.90
N GLU A 330 32.34 -11.21 -30.88
CA GLU A 330 33.24 -12.34 -30.80
C GLU A 330 34.67 -11.85 -30.64
N PHE A 331 35.45 -12.43 -29.71
CA PHE A 331 36.83 -12.02 -29.52
C PHE A 331 37.70 -13.12 -28.90
N CYS A 332 39.02 -13.00 -29.06
CA CYS A 332 39.97 -13.90 -28.42
C CYS A 332 40.03 -13.66 -26.91
N TRP A 333 39.88 -14.70 -26.08
CA TRP A 333 39.99 -14.54 -24.61
C TRP A 333 41.37 -14.06 -24.16
N HIS A 334 42.42 -14.48 -24.88
CA HIS A 334 43.80 -14.19 -24.50
C HIS A 334 44.21 -12.78 -24.93
N CYS A 335 44.22 -12.49 -26.23
CA CYS A 335 44.69 -11.21 -26.77
C CYS A 335 43.57 -10.18 -27.01
N LYS A 336 42.32 -10.51 -26.64
CA LYS A 336 41.14 -9.62 -26.66
C LYS A 336 40.70 -9.11 -28.04
N VAL A 337 41.37 -9.53 -29.11
CA VAL A 337 41.09 -9.11 -30.50
C VAL A 337 39.69 -9.56 -30.90
N ILE A 338 38.90 -8.61 -31.42
CA ILE A 338 37.58 -8.85 -32.00
C ILE A 338 37.73 -9.56 -33.34
N TYR A 339 37.00 -10.67 -33.51
CA TYR A 339 36.98 -11.44 -34.73
C TYR A 339 36.08 -10.82 -35.78
N SER A 340 36.48 -10.96 -37.04
CA SER A 340 35.63 -10.65 -38.20
C SER A 340 34.95 -11.93 -38.69
N PRO A 341 33.79 -11.83 -39.36
CA PRO A 341 33.12 -13.01 -39.91
C PRO A 341 34.08 -13.85 -40.76
N GLY A 342 34.26 -15.12 -40.38
CA GLY A 342 35.15 -16.04 -41.09
C GLY A 342 36.66 -15.87 -40.85
N ASN A 343 37.10 -14.94 -39.98
CA ASN A 343 38.52 -14.71 -39.71
C ASN A 343 38.83 -14.58 -38.21
N ARG A 344 39.54 -15.57 -37.67
CA ARG A 344 40.03 -15.60 -36.29
C ARG A 344 41.49 -15.15 -36.20
N SER A 345 41.72 -13.86 -36.43
CA SER A 345 43.05 -13.24 -36.31
C SER A 345 43.47 -13.05 -34.84
N HIS A 346 44.77 -13.13 -34.57
CA HIS A 346 45.35 -12.93 -33.23
C HIS A 346 46.48 -11.89 -33.27
N LEU A 347 46.81 -11.29 -32.12
CA LEU A 347 48.05 -10.50 -31.96
C LEU A 347 49.28 -11.41 -31.99
N ALA A 348 50.45 -10.84 -32.27
CA ALA A 348 51.72 -11.56 -32.38
C ALA A 348 52.16 -12.26 -31.09
N ASP A 349 51.77 -11.72 -29.93
CA ASP A 349 52.07 -12.25 -28.60
C ASP A 349 51.01 -13.23 -28.07
N CYS A 350 50.00 -13.57 -28.89
CA CYS A 350 48.95 -14.47 -28.48
C CYS A 350 49.41 -15.94 -28.59
N ILE A 351 49.17 -16.72 -27.54
CA ILE A 351 49.45 -18.18 -27.53
C ILE A 351 48.72 -18.98 -28.63
N PHE A 352 47.70 -18.39 -29.27
CA PHE A 352 46.92 -19.00 -30.35
C PHE A 352 47.26 -18.44 -31.74
N ALA A 353 48.36 -17.69 -31.88
CA ALA A 353 48.80 -17.17 -33.17
C ALA A 353 49.44 -18.28 -34.04
N TRP A 354 48.60 -19.09 -34.70
CA TRP A 354 49.03 -20.16 -35.62
C TRP A 354 49.08 -19.74 -37.10
N GLY A 355 48.89 -18.44 -37.38
CA GLY A 355 48.89 -17.86 -38.72
C GLY A 355 49.52 -16.47 -38.73
N GLN A 356 49.26 -15.65 -39.76
CA GLN A 356 49.78 -14.28 -39.79
C GLN A 356 49.14 -13.43 -38.69
N PRO A 357 49.93 -12.93 -37.72
CA PRO A 357 49.39 -12.09 -36.66
C PRO A 357 49.00 -10.72 -37.21
N ARG A 358 47.98 -10.11 -36.61
CA ARG A 358 47.58 -8.74 -36.96
C ARG A 358 48.21 -7.72 -36.01
N PRO A 359 48.42 -6.48 -36.47
CA PRO A 359 48.79 -5.36 -35.59
C PRO A 359 47.72 -5.11 -34.52
N LYS A 360 48.18 -4.61 -33.38
CA LYS A 360 47.31 -4.15 -32.30
C LYS A 360 46.46 -2.96 -32.78
N PRO A 361 45.13 -3.00 -32.61
CA PRO A 361 44.26 -1.85 -32.83
C PRO A 361 44.77 -0.59 -32.12
N SER A 362 44.72 0.55 -32.81
CA SER A 362 45.07 1.85 -32.22
C SER A 362 44.07 2.24 -31.12
N ALA A 363 44.47 3.14 -30.21
CA ALA A 363 43.58 3.67 -29.18
C ALA A 363 42.32 4.35 -29.79
N ASP A 364 42.47 4.96 -30.96
CA ASP A 364 41.38 5.65 -31.68
C ASP A 364 40.52 4.71 -32.54
N ASP A 365 40.72 3.39 -32.48
CA ASP A 365 39.92 2.45 -33.27
C ASP A 365 38.43 2.55 -32.83
N PRO A 366 37.50 2.83 -33.77
CA PRO A 366 36.09 3.04 -33.44
C PRO A 366 35.41 1.77 -32.93
N LEU A 367 35.97 0.58 -33.19
CA LEU A 367 35.39 -0.68 -32.77
C LEU A 367 35.74 -1.04 -31.32
N TYR A 368 36.88 -0.59 -30.82
CA TYR A 368 37.40 -0.98 -29.52
C TYR A 368 37.11 0.06 -28.44
N ALA A 369 36.80 -0.39 -27.23
CA ALA A 369 36.72 0.49 -26.07
C ALA A 369 38.12 0.98 -25.66
N ASP A 370 38.18 2.10 -24.95
CA ASP A 370 39.43 2.55 -24.35
C ASP A 370 39.91 1.47 -23.34
N ASP A 371 41.21 1.15 -23.37
CA ASP A 371 41.83 0.07 -22.58
C ASP A 371 41.19 -1.32 -22.77
N TRP A 372 40.65 -1.61 -23.95
CA TRP A 372 39.96 -2.88 -24.28
C TRP A 372 40.77 -4.17 -24.01
N ASP A 373 42.09 -4.06 -24.00
CA ASP A 373 43.05 -5.14 -23.82
C ASP A 373 43.48 -5.35 -22.37
N LYS A 374 42.97 -4.53 -21.43
CA LYS A 374 43.37 -4.57 -20.02
C LYS A 374 42.26 -5.10 -19.13
N ASP A 375 42.62 -6.06 -18.28
CA ASP A 375 41.83 -6.56 -17.16
C ASP A 375 42.78 -6.83 -15.98
N PRO A 376 43.30 -5.79 -15.30
CA PRO A 376 44.42 -5.92 -14.36
C PRO A 376 44.11 -6.78 -13.12
N GLU A 377 42.83 -6.89 -12.75
CA GLU A 377 42.38 -7.71 -11.63
C GLU A 377 42.09 -9.17 -12.02
N TYR A 378 42.11 -9.52 -13.31
CA TYR A 378 41.82 -10.88 -13.76
C TYR A 378 42.93 -11.85 -13.36
N ILE A 379 42.56 -12.95 -12.72
CA ILE A 379 43.47 -14.02 -12.33
C ILE A 379 43.14 -15.24 -13.18
N ALA A 380 44.07 -15.65 -14.03
CA ALA A 380 43.91 -16.88 -14.80
C ALA A 380 43.94 -18.09 -13.85
N PRO A 381 42.93 -18.99 -13.88
CA PRO A 381 43.00 -20.24 -13.15
C PRO A 381 44.23 -21.07 -13.57
N ASP A 382 44.82 -21.82 -12.64
CA ASP A 382 46.02 -22.63 -12.90
C ASP A 382 45.81 -23.69 -14.00
N ASP A 383 44.57 -24.16 -14.18
CA ASP A 383 44.17 -25.16 -15.16
C ASP A 383 43.73 -24.55 -16.51
N LEU A 384 43.73 -23.22 -16.66
CA LEU A 384 43.07 -22.52 -17.77
C LEU A 384 43.66 -22.84 -19.15
N TYR A 385 44.94 -23.22 -19.18
CA TYR A 385 45.71 -23.57 -20.37
C TYR A 385 46.46 -24.89 -20.22
N ALA A 386 46.15 -25.69 -19.20
CA ALA A 386 46.69 -27.04 -19.05
C ALA A 386 46.09 -27.95 -20.13
N ASN A 387 46.94 -28.78 -20.75
CA ASN A 387 46.57 -29.60 -21.91
C ASN A 387 45.59 -30.73 -21.60
#